data_AF-A0A504XLA4-F1
#
_entry.id   AF-A0A504XLA4-F1
#
_cell.length_a   1.000
_cell.length_b   1.000
_cell.length_c   1.000
_cell.angle_alpha   90.00
_cell.angle_beta   90.00
_cell.angle_gamma   90.00
#
_symmetry.space_group_name_H-M   'P 1'
#
loop_
_entity.id
_entity.type
_entity.pdbx_description
1 polymer ?
#
loop_
_entity_poly.entity_id
_entity_poly.type
_entity_poly.pdbx_seq_one_letter_code
_entity_poly.pdbx_strand_id
1 'polypeptide(L)'
;MSAEQHTEAQVSELEKRATSAEKQLQALRVKLEDGAGAAASGAKLEARLRELLKLMCEDRDECEMIRAQRDELMEENARLRAQVMKGEYRIKHLLRTIEEIEQAAMKEYTREEVAMHCTSQDYWVIVDRHVYHLDAEFVTTLHPGGLIILESAGKDGSVMFHEHHNLERVRPILEEYCIGKLKK
;
A
#
# COMPACT_ATOMS: atom_id res chain seq x y z
N MET A 1 11.81 1.94 -22.96
CA MET A 1 11.98 2.97 -21.91
C MET A 1 10.58 3.35 -21.44
N SER A 2 10.35 3.46 -20.13
CA SER A 2 9.07 3.97 -19.60
C SER A 2 8.89 5.46 -19.94
N ALA A 3 7.66 5.98 -19.83
CA ALA A 3 7.40 7.41 -20.03
C ALA A 3 8.22 8.28 -19.07
N GLU A 4 8.39 7.83 -17.82
CA GLU A 4 9.24 8.48 -16.82
C GLU A 4 10.72 8.51 -17.24
N GLN A 5 11.26 7.37 -17.69
CA GLN A 5 12.65 7.27 -18.18
C GLN A 5 12.88 8.15 -19.43
N HIS A 6 11.85 8.37 -20.23
CA HIS A 6 11.92 9.26 -21.38
C HIS A 6 11.97 10.73 -20.94
N THR A 7 11.06 11.16 -20.07
CA THR A 7 11.06 12.55 -19.56
C THR A 7 12.34 12.87 -18.79
N GLU A 8 12.85 11.93 -17.99
CA GLU A 8 14.13 12.08 -17.27
C GLU A 8 15.30 12.27 -18.25
N ALA A 9 15.34 11.50 -19.34
CA ALA A 9 16.34 11.67 -20.38
C ALA A 9 16.23 13.05 -21.08
N GLN A 10 15.01 13.52 -21.37
CA GLN A 10 14.80 14.86 -21.95
C GLN A 10 15.29 15.99 -21.04
N VAL A 11 14.98 15.92 -19.74
CA VAL A 11 15.46 16.90 -18.76
C VAL A 11 16.99 16.88 -18.67
N SER A 12 17.60 15.69 -18.65
CA SER A 12 19.07 15.57 -18.65
C SER A 12 19.71 16.16 -19.90
N GLU A 13 19.13 15.96 -21.09
CA GLU A 13 19.61 16.57 -22.33
C GLU A 13 19.43 18.10 -22.35
N LEU A 14 18.33 18.63 -21.80
CA LEU A 14 18.13 20.07 -21.61
C LEU A 14 19.21 20.67 -20.69
N GLU A 15 19.53 20.02 -19.57
CA GLU A 15 20.60 20.47 -18.65
C GLU A 15 21.98 20.48 -19.33
N LYS A 16 22.29 19.45 -20.13
CA LYS A 16 23.54 19.40 -20.91
C LYS A 16 23.60 20.53 -21.94
N ARG A 17 22.50 20.81 -22.64
CA ARG A 17 22.40 21.93 -23.61
C ARG A 17 22.57 23.27 -22.93
N ALA A 18 21.90 23.51 -21.81
CA ALA A 18 22.04 24.73 -21.02
C ALA A 18 23.49 24.95 -20.57
N THR A 19 24.12 23.93 -19.98
CA THR A 19 25.53 23.98 -19.55
C THR A 19 26.47 24.28 -20.73
N SER A 20 26.20 23.69 -21.90
CA SER A 20 26.97 23.97 -23.11
C SER A 20 26.77 25.41 -23.60
N ALA A 21 25.54 25.90 -23.61
CA ALA A 21 25.21 27.27 -23.99
C ALA A 21 25.86 28.30 -23.05
N GLU A 22 25.85 28.07 -21.74
CA GLU A 22 26.52 28.90 -20.74
C GLU A 22 28.03 29.01 -21.01
N LYS A 23 28.71 27.88 -21.23
CA LYS A 23 30.15 27.85 -21.58
C LYS A 23 30.43 28.62 -22.87
N GLN A 24 29.58 28.48 -23.87
CA GLN A 24 29.74 29.18 -25.14
C GLN A 24 29.54 30.69 -24.98
N LEU A 25 28.51 31.12 -24.24
CA LEU A 25 28.27 32.53 -23.93
C LEU A 25 29.44 33.12 -23.14
N GLN A 26 29.96 32.41 -22.14
CA GLN A 26 31.14 32.84 -21.39
C GLN A 26 32.36 33.03 -22.32
N ALA A 27 32.62 32.07 -23.21
CA ALA A 27 33.72 32.18 -24.17
C ALA A 27 33.53 33.34 -25.17
N LEU A 28 32.29 33.64 -25.57
CA LEU A 28 31.99 34.79 -26.42
C LEU A 28 32.19 36.11 -25.67
N ARG A 29 31.83 36.19 -24.39
CA ARG A 29 32.04 37.39 -23.55
C ARG A 29 33.53 37.71 -23.40
N VAL A 30 34.36 36.71 -23.09
CA VAL A 30 35.82 36.90 -23.00
C VAL A 30 36.40 37.41 -24.33
N LYS A 31 35.99 36.84 -25.47
CA LYS A 31 36.44 37.30 -26.80
C LYS A 31 36.03 38.73 -27.15
N LEU A 32 34.92 39.23 -26.58
CA LEU A 32 34.47 40.60 -26.72
C LEU A 32 35.32 41.57 -25.88
N GLU A 33 35.78 41.14 -24.71
CA GLU A 33 36.60 41.92 -23.77
C GLU A 33 38.06 42.11 -24.27
N ASP A 34 38.62 41.13 -24.98
CA ASP A 34 40.02 41.15 -25.47
C ASP A 34 40.29 42.00 -26.74
N GLY A 35 39.23 42.53 -27.39
CA GLY A 35 39.21 43.52 -28.50
C GLY A 35 40.33 43.62 -29.56
N ALA A 36 40.02 43.38 -30.85
CA ALA A 36 40.57 44.10 -32.03
C ALA A 36 39.73 43.81 -33.31
N GLY A 37 39.60 44.80 -34.20
CA GLY A 37 38.53 44.90 -35.21
C GLY A 37 38.53 43.91 -36.39
N ALA A 38 37.31 43.60 -36.86
CA ALA A 38 36.95 43.37 -38.26
C ALA A 38 35.43 43.20 -38.35
N ALA A 39 34.75 43.82 -39.33
CA ALA A 39 33.33 43.59 -39.60
C ALA A 39 32.98 42.10 -39.79
N ALA A 40 33.94 41.29 -40.26
CA ALA A 40 33.83 39.84 -40.37
C ALA A 40 33.79 39.10 -39.02
N SER A 41 34.43 39.64 -37.97
CA SER A 41 34.38 39.09 -36.60
C SER A 41 33.01 39.36 -35.97
N GLY A 42 32.44 40.54 -36.23
CA GLY A 42 31.08 40.92 -35.80
C GLY A 42 30.00 40.03 -36.43
N ALA A 43 30.06 39.79 -37.75
CA ALA A 43 29.09 38.93 -38.44
C ALA A 43 29.13 37.47 -37.92
N LYS A 44 30.32 36.94 -37.62
CA LYS A 44 30.48 35.59 -37.05
C LYS A 44 29.95 35.49 -35.62
N LEU A 45 30.20 36.51 -34.80
CA LEU A 45 29.65 36.63 -33.46
C LEU A 45 28.11 36.71 -33.49
N GLU A 46 27.57 37.55 -34.36
CA GLU A 46 26.12 37.71 -34.54
C GLU A 46 25.46 36.40 -34.98
N ALA A 47 26.05 35.68 -35.94
CA ALA A 47 25.57 34.37 -36.36
C ALA A 47 25.53 33.37 -35.19
N ARG A 48 26.59 33.33 -34.37
CA ARG A 48 26.64 32.42 -33.21
C ARG A 48 25.62 32.79 -32.12
N LEU A 49 25.40 34.07 -31.88
CA LEU A 49 24.38 34.54 -30.95
C LEU A 49 22.97 34.21 -31.45
N ARG A 50 22.71 34.32 -32.76
CA ARG A 50 21.44 33.90 -33.38
C ARG A 50 21.22 32.39 -33.24
N GLU A 51 22.25 31.57 -33.44
CA GLU A 51 22.19 30.12 -33.21
C GLU A 51 21.86 29.79 -31.75
N LEU A 52 22.56 30.40 -30.80
CA LEU A 52 22.31 30.19 -29.37
C LEU A 52 20.92 30.65 -28.96
N LEU A 53 20.47 31.81 -29.46
CA LEU A 53 19.13 32.31 -29.21
C LEU A 53 18.07 31.33 -29.73
N LYS A 54 18.25 30.81 -30.94
CA LYS A 54 17.34 29.81 -31.51
C LYS A 54 17.28 28.56 -30.63
N LEU A 55 18.44 28.03 -30.22
CA LEU A 55 18.52 26.86 -29.34
C LEU A 55 17.82 27.11 -28.00
N MET A 56 18.03 28.27 -27.36
CA MET A 56 17.38 28.59 -26.08
C MET A 56 15.86 28.77 -26.21
N CYS A 57 15.38 29.25 -27.36
CA CYS A 57 13.94 29.25 -27.65
C CYS A 57 13.39 27.83 -27.78
N GLU A 58 14.08 26.94 -28.49
CA GLU A 58 13.69 25.52 -28.61
C GLU A 58 13.68 24.82 -27.25
N ASP A 59 14.71 25.03 -26.42
CA ASP A 59 14.80 24.48 -25.06
C ASP A 59 13.66 24.99 -24.16
N ARG A 60 13.28 26.27 -24.28
CA ARG A 60 12.14 26.85 -23.55
C ARG A 60 10.84 26.15 -23.94
N ASP A 61 10.61 25.99 -25.24
CA ASP A 61 9.39 25.37 -25.76
C ASP A 61 9.32 23.88 -25.34
N GLU A 62 10.46 23.16 -25.32
CA GLU A 62 10.52 21.79 -24.80
C GLU A 62 10.22 21.72 -23.29
N CYS A 63 10.72 22.67 -22.51
CA CYS A 63 10.38 22.77 -21.09
C CYS A 63 8.89 23.04 -20.86
N GLU A 64 8.25 23.83 -21.73
CA GLU A 64 6.79 24.04 -21.70
C GLU A 64 6.02 22.75 -21.96
N MET A 65 6.44 21.97 -22.96
CA MET A 65 5.84 20.67 -23.25
C MET A 65 5.96 19.68 -22.08
N ILE A 66 7.15 19.57 -21.47
CA ILE A 66 7.37 18.70 -20.31
C ILE A 66 6.51 19.12 -19.13
N ARG A 67 6.36 20.43 -18.88
CA ARG A 67 5.46 20.94 -17.83
C ARG A 67 4.01 20.59 -18.08
N ALA A 68 3.52 20.75 -19.32
CA ALA A 68 2.15 20.40 -19.68
C ALA A 68 1.88 18.90 -19.47
N GLN A 69 2.78 18.03 -19.93
CA GLN A 69 2.68 16.58 -19.71
C GLN A 69 2.64 16.21 -18.22
N ARG A 70 3.48 16.85 -17.40
CA ARG A 70 3.45 16.67 -15.94
C ARG A 70 2.10 17.08 -15.35
N ASP A 71 1.55 18.19 -15.78
CA ASP A 71 0.28 18.71 -15.25
C ASP A 71 -0.90 17.79 -15.60
N GLU A 72 -0.94 17.26 -16.83
CA GLU A 72 -1.90 16.24 -17.25
C GLU A 72 -1.79 14.96 -16.39
N LEU A 73 -0.55 14.48 -16.17
CA LEU A 73 -0.30 13.30 -15.32
C LEU A 73 -0.69 13.56 -13.85
N MET A 74 -0.53 14.78 -13.34
CA MET A 74 -0.98 15.14 -11.99
C MET A 74 -2.50 15.12 -11.87
N GLU A 75 -3.22 15.61 -12.88
CA GLU A 75 -4.68 15.57 -12.91
C GLU A 75 -5.21 14.12 -13.00
N GLU A 76 -4.61 13.29 -13.85
CA GLU A 76 -4.95 11.88 -13.96
C GLU A 76 -4.69 11.13 -12.63
N ASN A 77 -3.54 11.38 -11.99
CA ASN A 77 -3.23 10.81 -10.68
C ASN A 77 -4.22 11.24 -9.60
N ALA A 78 -4.65 12.51 -9.60
CA ALA A 78 -5.66 13.00 -8.67
C ALA A 78 -7.00 12.28 -8.90
N ARG A 79 -7.41 12.09 -10.16
CA ARG A 79 -8.61 11.35 -10.52
C ARG A 79 -8.55 9.88 -10.08
N LEU A 80 -7.44 9.20 -10.34
CA LEU A 80 -7.23 7.82 -9.92
C LEU A 80 -7.28 7.67 -8.40
N ARG A 81 -6.61 8.55 -7.65
CA ARG A 81 -6.69 8.59 -6.18
C ARG A 81 -8.13 8.70 -5.68
N ALA A 82 -8.93 9.59 -6.29
CA ALA A 82 -10.34 9.73 -5.92
C ALA A 82 -11.17 8.47 -6.26
N GLN A 83 -10.88 7.79 -7.36
CA GLN A 83 -11.55 6.53 -7.71
C GLN A 83 -11.18 5.39 -6.75
N VAL A 84 -9.89 5.26 -6.43
CA VAL A 84 -9.39 4.26 -5.47
C VAL A 84 -10.03 4.49 -4.09
N MET A 85 -10.06 5.73 -3.60
CA MET A 85 -10.69 6.07 -2.32
C MET A 85 -12.17 5.65 -2.26
N LYS A 86 -12.93 5.84 -3.35
CA LYS A 86 -14.32 5.36 -3.43
C LYS A 86 -14.40 3.84 -3.39
N GLY A 87 -13.49 3.15 -4.08
CA GLY A 87 -13.37 1.70 -4.06
C GLY A 87 -13.07 1.16 -2.66
N GLU A 88 -12.09 1.74 -1.98
CA GLU A 88 -11.70 1.39 -0.61
C GLU A 88 -12.86 1.56 0.37
N TYR A 89 -13.58 2.68 0.30
CA TYR A 89 -14.76 2.89 1.14
C TYR A 89 -15.83 1.81 0.90
N ARG A 90 -16.08 1.46 -0.36
CA ARG A 90 -17.05 0.42 -0.71
C ARG A 90 -16.60 -0.95 -0.20
N ILE A 91 -15.33 -1.32 -0.39
CA ILE A 91 -14.78 -2.59 0.10
C ILE A 91 -14.90 -2.65 1.62
N LYS A 92 -14.49 -1.59 2.33
CA LYS A 92 -14.62 -1.50 3.79
C LYS A 92 -16.07 -1.70 4.25
N HIS A 93 -17.03 -1.08 3.56
CA HIS A 93 -18.44 -1.26 3.87
C HIS A 93 -18.90 -2.70 3.61
N LEU A 94 -18.55 -3.29 2.47
CA LEU A 94 -18.92 -4.66 2.13
C LEU A 94 -18.35 -5.68 3.12
N LEU A 95 -17.07 -5.54 3.51
CA LEU A 95 -16.44 -6.40 4.52
C LEU A 95 -17.19 -6.36 5.85
N ARG A 96 -17.49 -5.15 6.34
CA ARG A 96 -18.29 -4.98 7.55
C ARG A 96 -19.67 -5.61 7.42
N THR A 97 -20.35 -5.43 6.29
CA THR A 97 -21.67 -6.03 6.05
C THR A 97 -21.59 -7.56 6.02
N ILE A 98 -20.53 -8.14 5.44
CA ILE A 98 -20.29 -9.58 5.46
C ILE A 98 -20.13 -10.07 6.91
N GLU A 99 -19.28 -9.42 7.70
CA GLU A 99 -19.09 -9.75 9.11
C GLU A 99 -20.42 -9.65 9.91
N GLU A 100 -21.23 -8.63 9.65
CA GLU A 100 -22.54 -8.46 10.29
C GLU A 100 -23.51 -9.60 9.91
N ILE A 101 -23.52 -10.02 8.64
CA ILE A 101 -24.35 -11.13 8.14
C ILE A 101 -23.87 -12.45 8.73
N GLU A 102 -22.57 -12.72 8.73
CA GLU A 102 -21.98 -13.93 9.33
C GLU A 102 -22.37 -14.02 10.81
N GLN A 103 -22.17 -12.93 11.56
CA GLN A 103 -22.55 -12.87 12.97
C GLN A 103 -24.05 -13.05 13.19
N ALA A 104 -24.92 -12.56 12.29
CA ALA A 104 -26.36 -12.78 12.36
C ALA A 104 -26.76 -14.23 12.01
N ALA A 105 -26.00 -14.90 11.15
CA ALA A 105 -26.25 -16.28 10.72
C ALA A 105 -25.70 -17.35 11.69
N MET A 106 -24.75 -16.98 12.56
CA MET A 106 -24.19 -17.89 13.57
C MET A 106 -25.26 -18.40 14.53
N LYS A 107 -25.25 -19.71 14.81
CA LYS A 107 -26.09 -20.33 15.84
C LYS A 107 -25.77 -19.74 17.21
N GLU A 108 -26.79 -19.60 18.05
CA GLU A 108 -26.65 -19.10 19.42
C GLU A 108 -26.85 -20.24 20.42
N TYR A 109 -25.98 -20.27 21.42
CA TYR A 109 -26.01 -21.26 22.51
C TYR A 109 -26.04 -20.55 23.86
N THR A 110 -26.75 -21.11 24.81
CA THR A 110 -26.78 -20.68 26.21
C THR A 110 -25.60 -21.26 26.99
N ARG A 111 -25.27 -20.68 28.15
CA ARG A 111 -24.22 -21.24 29.01
C ARG A 111 -24.62 -22.63 29.54
N GLU A 112 -25.91 -22.83 29.76
CA GLU A 112 -26.50 -24.08 30.22
C GLU A 112 -26.36 -25.19 29.18
N GLU A 113 -26.62 -24.90 27.90
CA GLU A 113 -26.38 -25.85 26.81
C GLU A 113 -24.91 -26.24 26.72
N VAL A 114 -24.00 -25.25 26.75
CA VAL A 114 -22.55 -25.53 26.72
C VAL A 114 -22.11 -26.38 27.90
N ALA A 115 -22.64 -26.13 29.10
CA ALA A 115 -22.28 -26.87 30.32
C ALA A 115 -22.62 -28.37 30.28
N MET A 116 -23.53 -28.79 29.39
CA MET A 116 -23.85 -30.21 29.17
C MET A 116 -22.72 -30.96 28.45
N HIS A 117 -21.85 -30.27 27.72
CA HIS A 117 -20.78 -30.82 26.90
C HIS A 117 -19.43 -30.68 27.60
N CYS A 118 -19.27 -31.39 28.72
CA CYS A 118 -18.16 -31.21 29.68
C CYS A 118 -17.25 -32.43 29.84
N THR A 119 -17.14 -33.30 28.83
CA THR A 119 -16.33 -34.53 28.90
C THR A 119 -15.25 -34.58 27.83
N SER A 120 -14.28 -35.48 27.94
CA SER A 120 -13.23 -35.65 26.93
C SER A 120 -13.71 -36.22 25.59
N GLN A 121 -14.92 -36.77 25.55
CA GLN A 121 -15.55 -37.31 24.34
C GLN A 121 -16.62 -36.37 23.76
N ASP A 122 -17.02 -35.36 24.52
CA ASP A 122 -18.03 -34.37 24.17
C ASP A 122 -17.65 -33.07 24.88
N TYR A 123 -16.78 -32.31 24.21
CA TYR A 123 -16.08 -31.15 24.78
C TYR A 123 -16.50 -29.88 24.07
N TRP A 124 -17.24 -29.02 24.77
CA TRP A 124 -17.47 -27.66 24.31
C TRP A 124 -16.76 -26.67 25.22
N VAL A 125 -16.38 -25.52 24.67
CA VAL A 125 -15.80 -24.42 25.43
C VAL A 125 -16.25 -23.08 24.86
N ILE A 126 -16.42 -22.10 25.74
CA ILE A 126 -16.61 -20.72 25.35
C ILE A 126 -15.26 -20.01 25.40
N VAL A 127 -14.87 -19.38 24.29
CA VAL A 127 -13.70 -18.48 24.21
C VAL A 127 -14.16 -17.19 23.52
N ASP A 128 -13.99 -16.05 24.18
CA ASP A 128 -14.37 -14.73 23.65
C ASP A 128 -15.81 -14.68 23.11
N ARG A 129 -16.73 -15.31 23.86
CA ARG A 129 -18.16 -15.46 23.54
C ARG A 129 -18.48 -16.27 22.26
N HIS A 130 -17.51 -16.95 21.69
CA HIS A 130 -17.75 -17.96 20.66
C HIS A 130 -17.77 -19.34 21.30
N VAL A 131 -18.56 -20.26 20.74
CA VAL A 131 -18.71 -21.63 21.25
C VAL A 131 -18.02 -22.56 20.29
N TYR A 132 -17.14 -23.39 20.84
CA TYR A 132 -16.31 -24.32 20.09
C TYR A 132 -16.60 -25.74 20.53
N HIS A 133 -16.71 -26.66 19.57
CA HIS A 133 -16.81 -28.09 19.81
C HIS A 133 -15.56 -28.76 19.25
N LEU A 134 -14.70 -29.24 20.13
CA LEU A 134 -13.44 -29.88 19.74
C LEU A 134 -13.66 -31.38 19.66
N ASP A 135 -13.07 -32.03 18.65
CA ASP A 135 -13.15 -33.47 18.53
C ASP A 135 -12.36 -34.18 19.64
N ALA A 136 -12.77 -35.40 19.96
CA ALA A 136 -12.20 -36.17 21.06
C ALA A 136 -10.71 -36.49 20.85
N GLU A 137 -10.26 -36.66 19.60
CA GLU A 137 -8.85 -36.92 19.29
C GLU A 137 -8.01 -35.69 19.63
N PHE A 138 -8.46 -34.50 19.24
CA PHE A 138 -7.79 -33.26 19.60
C PHE A 138 -7.68 -33.09 21.11
N VAL A 139 -8.80 -33.24 21.83
CA VAL A 139 -8.86 -33.06 23.28
C VAL A 139 -7.98 -34.06 24.03
N THR A 140 -7.88 -35.30 23.55
CA THR A 140 -7.19 -36.39 24.28
C THR A 140 -5.74 -36.60 23.87
N THR A 141 -5.36 -36.29 22.63
CA THR A 141 -4.02 -36.63 22.10
C THR A 141 -3.31 -35.49 21.38
N LEU A 142 -4.02 -34.63 20.64
CA LEU A 142 -3.36 -33.62 19.78
C LEU A 142 -3.14 -32.27 20.46
N HIS A 143 -3.90 -31.95 21.51
CA HIS A 143 -3.76 -30.67 22.19
C HIS A 143 -2.37 -30.54 22.84
N PRO A 144 -1.52 -29.56 22.45
CA PRO A 144 -0.15 -29.46 22.94
C PRO A 144 -0.04 -29.18 24.45
N GLY A 145 -1.04 -28.51 25.04
CA GLY A 145 -1.14 -28.32 26.49
C GLY A 145 -1.56 -29.58 27.25
N GLY A 146 -1.87 -30.67 26.54
CA GLY A 146 -2.36 -31.92 27.11
C GLY A 146 -3.74 -31.78 27.74
N LEU A 147 -4.03 -32.64 28.72
CA LEU A 147 -5.35 -32.77 29.33
C LEU A 147 -5.77 -31.57 30.21
N ILE A 148 -4.92 -30.56 30.38
CA ILE A 148 -5.28 -29.32 31.09
C ILE A 148 -6.50 -28.63 30.47
N ILE A 149 -6.71 -28.83 29.16
CA ILE A 149 -7.88 -28.32 28.43
C ILE A 149 -9.20 -28.76 29.07
N LEU A 150 -9.26 -29.94 29.69
CA LEU A 150 -10.46 -30.47 30.34
C LEU A 150 -10.96 -29.62 31.51
N GLU A 151 -10.12 -28.76 32.10
CA GLU A 151 -10.56 -27.83 33.14
C GLU A 151 -11.57 -26.80 32.63
N SER A 152 -11.53 -26.51 31.32
CA SER A 152 -12.44 -25.58 30.62
C SER A 152 -13.63 -26.27 29.97
N ALA A 153 -13.77 -27.60 30.08
CA ALA A 153 -14.87 -28.35 29.47
C ALA A 153 -16.23 -27.86 30.00
N GLY A 154 -17.12 -27.49 29.07
CA GLY A 154 -18.45 -26.94 29.36
C GLY A 154 -18.45 -25.54 30.00
N LYS A 155 -17.34 -24.79 29.93
CA LYS A 155 -17.17 -23.50 30.63
C LYS A 155 -16.68 -22.38 29.72
N ASP A 156 -16.60 -21.19 30.32
CA ASP A 156 -15.89 -20.04 29.77
C ASP A 156 -14.38 -20.19 30.03
N GLY A 157 -13.67 -20.66 29.02
CA GLY A 157 -12.23 -20.89 29.05
C GLY A 157 -11.42 -19.67 28.62
N SER A 158 -12.05 -18.51 28.36
CA SER A 158 -11.39 -17.35 27.74
C SER A 158 -10.11 -16.93 28.46
N VAL A 159 -10.12 -16.85 29.79
CA VAL A 159 -8.94 -16.46 30.59
C VAL A 159 -7.81 -17.47 30.42
N MET A 160 -8.08 -18.75 30.65
CA MET A 160 -7.08 -19.82 30.51
C MET A 160 -6.52 -19.87 29.08
N PHE A 161 -7.38 -19.65 28.08
CA PHE A 161 -6.97 -19.60 26.69
C PHE A 161 -5.97 -18.47 26.43
N HIS A 162 -6.27 -17.24 26.84
CA HIS A 162 -5.39 -16.08 26.64
C HIS A 162 -4.08 -16.15 27.44
N GLU A 163 -4.08 -16.82 28.58
CA GLU A 163 -2.86 -17.01 29.40
C GLU A 163 -1.87 -18.00 28.77
N HIS A 164 -2.35 -18.99 28.02
CA HIS A 164 -1.53 -20.12 27.57
C HIS A 164 -1.28 -20.15 26.06
N HIS A 165 -1.98 -19.33 25.26
CA HIS A 165 -1.92 -19.40 23.80
C HIS A 165 -1.51 -18.08 23.16
N ASN A 166 -0.64 -18.19 22.14
CA ASN A 166 -0.42 -17.10 21.20
C ASN A 166 -1.55 -17.10 20.16
N LEU A 167 -2.41 -16.07 20.22
CA LEU A 167 -3.61 -15.95 19.39
C LEU A 167 -3.34 -16.09 17.88
N GLU A 168 -2.24 -15.53 17.36
CA GLU A 168 -1.93 -15.58 15.93
C GLU A 168 -1.64 -17.00 15.46
N ARG A 169 -1.08 -17.85 16.34
CA ARG A 169 -0.74 -19.24 16.00
C ARG A 169 -1.93 -20.18 16.08
N VAL A 170 -2.84 -19.95 17.04
CA VAL A 170 -3.93 -20.89 17.33
C VAL A 170 -5.24 -20.53 16.65
N ARG A 171 -5.42 -19.27 16.23
CA ARG A 171 -6.66 -18.79 15.61
C ARG A 171 -7.12 -19.64 14.41
N PRO A 172 -6.27 -20.01 13.43
CA PRO A 172 -6.71 -20.81 12.29
C PRO A 172 -7.27 -22.18 12.70
N ILE A 173 -6.68 -22.80 13.73
CA ILE A 173 -7.13 -24.09 14.26
C ILE A 173 -8.44 -23.90 15.02
N LEU A 174 -8.51 -22.87 15.88
CA LEU A 174 -9.69 -22.60 16.71
C LEU A 174 -10.93 -22.28 15.87
N GLU A 175 -10.77 -21.54 14.77
CA GLU A 175 -11.85 -21.17 13.86
C GLU A 175 -12.53 -22.39 13.21
N GLU A 176 -11.79 -23.48 12.94
CA GLU A 176 -12.35 -24.74 12.40
C GLU A 176 -13.33 -25.43 13.36
N TYR A 177 -13.16 -25.22 14.66
CA TYR A 177 -14.01 -25.83 15.70
C TYR A 177 -15.18 -24.95 16.14
N CYS A 178 -15.34 -23.76 15.56
CA CYS A 178 -16.40 -22.82 15.95
C CYS A 178 -17.78 -23.30 15.47
N ILE A 179 -18.70 -23.53 16.40
CA ILE A 179 -20.06 -23.99 16.10
C ILE A 179 -21.12 -22.87 16.22
N GLY A 180 -20.74 -21.74 16.81
CA GLY A 180 -21.62 -20.60 16.97
C GLY A 180 -21.12 -19.60 18.01
N LYS A 181 -22.04 -18.84 18.59
CA LYS A 181 -21.75 -17.80 19.58
C LYS A 181 -22.61 -17.97 20.82
N LEU A 182 -22.15 -17.40 21.91
CA LEU A 182 -22.90 -17.34 23.15
C LEU A 182 -24.07 -16.36 22.98
N LYS A 183 -25.26 -16.80 23.39
CA LYS A 183 -26.47 -15.98 23.42
C LYS A 183 -26.25 -14.76 24.32
N LYS A 184 -26.68 -13.59 23.84
CA LYS A 184 -26.57 -12.31 24.56
C LYS A 184 -27.41 -12.29 25.84
#